data_AF-Q9DGP6-F1
#
_entry.id   AF-Q9DGP6-F1
#
_cell.length_a   1.000
_cell.length_b   1.000
_cell.length_c   1.000
_cell.angle_alpha   90.00
_cell.angle_beta   90.00
_cell.angle_gamma   90.00
#
_symmetry.space_group_name_H-M   'P 1'
#
loop_
_entity.id
_entity.type
_entity.pdbx_description
1 polymer ?
#
loop_
_entity_poly.entity_id
_entity_poly.type
_entity_poly.pdbx_seq_one_letter_code
_entity_poly.pdbx_strand_id
1 'polypeptide(L)'
;IAPVFVLMEQLTLKKMREIIGWPDGEGDGIFSPGGAISNMYSVMVARYKHYPEVKTRGMTAAPRLVLFTSEHSHYSIKKASAALGFGTENLILLSTDERGRVIPADLEAKVIDAKQKGYVPMFVNATAGSTVYGAFDPINEIADICEKHNMWLHVDGAWGGGLLMSRKHRHKLSGVERANSV
;
A
#
# COMPACT_ATOMS: atom_id res chain seq x y z
N ILE A 1 -15.36 15.84 22.56
CA ILE A 1 -14.17 15.16 23.16
C ILE A 1 -14.62 13.79 23.64
N ALA A 2 -13.92 12.72 23.26
CA ALA A 2 -14.34 11.33 23.46
C ALA A 2 -13.24 10.52 24.19
N PRO A 3 -13.02 10.77 25.50
CA PRO A 3 -11.81 10.31 26.20
C PRO A 3 -11.66 8.78 26.22
N VAL A 4 -12.77 8.04 26.41
CA VAL A 4 -12.76 6.57 26.44
C VAL A 4 -12.44 6.00 25.07
N PHE A 5 -13.09 6.51 24.01
CA PHE A 5 -12.93 5.97 22.65
C PHE A 5 -11.55 6.27 22.07
N VAL A 6 -10.93 7.39 22.43
CA VAL A 6 -9.53 7.69 22.06
C VAL A 6 -8.58 6.64 22.63
N LEU A 7 -8.73 6.28 23.90
CA LEU A 7 -7.88 5.23 24.52
C LEU A 7 -8.14 3.85 23.91
N MET A 8 -9.42 3.51 23.63
CA MET A 8 -9.77 2.24 22.97
C MET A 8 -9.15 2.13 21.59
N GLU A 9 -9.20 3.20 20.79
CA GLU A 9 -8.59 3.25 19.47
C GLU A 9 -7.07 3.05 19.54
N GLN A 10 -6.38 3.79 20.42
CA GLN A 10 -4.92 3.66 20.60
C GLN A 10 -4.49 2.22 20.95
N LEU A 11 -5.19 1.59 21.90
CA LEU A 11 -4.89 0.21 22.33
C LEU A 11 -5.16 -0.80 21.20
N THR A 12 -6.28 -0.62 20.49
CA THR A 12 -6.67 -1.52 19.40
C THR A 12 -5.70 -1.43 18.23
N LEU A 13 -5.33 -0.21 17.81
CA LEU A 13 -4.37 0.01 16.73
C LEU A 13 -2.99 -0.54 17.07
N LYS A 14 -2.51 -0.32 18.31
CA LYS A 14 -1.27 -0.96 18.77
C LYS A 14 -1.35 -2.47 18.65
N LYS A 15 -2.47 -3.07 19.10
CA LYS A 15 -2.64 -4.53 19.02
C LYS A 15 -2.66 -5.05 17.58
N MET A 16 -3.28 -4.31 16.66
CA MET A 16 -3.28 -4.64 15.23
C MET A 16 -1.86 -4.62 14.64
N ARG A 17 -1.03 -3.63 15.01
CA ARG A 17 0.38 -3.55 14.57
C ARG A 17 1.24 -4.70 15.11
N GLU A 18 1.03 -5.11 16.36
CA GLU A 18 1.66 -6.33 16.91
C GLU A 18 1.26 -7.59 16.13
N ILE A 19 0.00 -7.69 15.70
CA ILE A 19 -0.51 -8.82 14.90
C ILE A 19 0.11 -8.85 13.50
N ILE A 20 0.26 -7.67 12.88
CA ILE A 20 0.99 -7.49 11.60
C ILE A 20 2.44 -7.96 11.73
N GLY A 21 3.06 -7.74 12.89
CA GLY A 21 4.44 -8.15 13.18
C GLY A 21 5.41 -6.99 13.31
N TRP A 22 4.93 -5.76 13.47
CA TRP A 22 5.80 -4.62 13.76
C TRP A 22 6.32 -4.67 15.20
N PRO A 23 7.63 -4.45 15.43
CA PRO A 23 8.26 -4.58 16.74
C PRO A 23 7.52 -3.77 17.82
N ASP A 24 7.15 -4.43 18.92
CA ASP A 24 6.43 -3.84 20.07
C ASP A 24 5.13 -3.08 19.72
N GLY A 25 4.58 -3.30 18.51
CA GLY A 25 3.46 -2.53 17.99
C GLY A 25 3.79 -1.05 17.75
N GLU A 26 5.06 -0.71 17.60
CA GLU A 26 5.52 0.64 17.23
C GLU A 26 4.94 1.06 15.88
N GLY A 27 4.64 2.35 15.75
CA GLY A 27 4.00 2.93 14.57
C GLY A 27 2.72 3.69 14.90
N ASP A 28 2.01 4.09 13.85
CA ASP A 28 0.85 4.97 13.91
C ASP A 28 -0.36 4.35 13.20
N GLY A 29 -1.54 4.97 13.33
CA GLY A 29 -2.75 4.53 12.65
C GLY A 29 -3.98 5.34 13.04
N ILE A 30 -5.03 5.21 12.23
CA ILE A 30 -6.34 5.82 12.48
C ILE A 30 -7.43 4.95 11.85
N PHE A 31 -8.61 4.88 12.47
CA PHE A 31 -9.78 4.30 11.80
C PHE A 31 -10.31 5.27 10.75
N SER A 32 -10.58 4.75 9.56
CA SER A 32 -11.13 5.52 8.46
C SER A 32 -12.56 5.05 8.13
N PRO A 33 -13.40 5.89 7.48
CA PRO A 33 -14.73 5.49 7.03
C PRO A 33 -14.64 4.61 5.76
N GLY A 34 -14.03 3.43 5.89
CA GLY A 34 -13.92 2.39 4.87
C GLY A 34 -12.52 2.25 4.25
N GLY A 35 -12.18 1.03 3.84
CA GLY A 35 -10.84 0.69 3.30
C GLY A 35 -10.43 1.51 2.07
N ALA A 36 -11.38 2.03 1.28
CA ALA A 36 -11.06 2.93 0.18
C ALA A 36 -10.40 4.25 0.65
N ILE A 37 -10.81 4.77 1.81
CA ILE A 37 -10.20 5.96 2.42
C ILE A 37 -8.88 5.60 3.10
N SER A 38 -8.74 4.42 3.71
CA SER A 38 -7.44 3.92 4.18
C SER A 38 -6.41 3.83 3.05
N ASN A 39 -6.81 3.28 1.89
CA ASN A 39 -5.98 3.22 0.69
C ASN A 39 -5.63 4.62 0.16
N MET A 40 -6.50 5.61 0.34
CA MET A 40 -6.18 7.00 0.02
C MET A 40 -5.17 7.59 1.02
N TYR A 41 -5.31 7.31 2.33
CA TYR A 41 -4.35 7.72 3.34
C TYR A 41 -2.96 7.14 3.09
N SER A 42 -2.83 5.87 2.69
CA SER A 42 -1.52 5.27 2.41
C SER A 42 -0.80 6.01 1.27
N VAL A 43 -1.51 6.34 0.19
CA VAL A 43 -0.96 7.16 -0.91
C VAL A 43 -0.59 8.57 -0.43
N MET A 44 -1.43 9.20 0.39
CA MET A 44 -1.15 10.54 0.94
C MET A 44 0.11 10.56 1.81
N VAL A 45 0.27 9.58 2.70
CA VAL A 45 1.41 9.46 3.60
C VAL A 45 2.68 9.15 2.82
N ALA A 46 2.62 8.23 1.85
CA ALA A 46 3.74 7.95 0.95
C ALA A 46 4.21 9.22 0.23
N ARG A 47 3.26 9.99 -0.31
CA ARG A 47 3.60 11.26 -0.99
C ARG A 47 4.22 12.26 -0.03
N TYR A 48 3.67 12.41 1.17
CA TYR A 48 4.20 13.35 2.16
C TYR A 48 5.60 12.95 2.64
N LYS A 49 5.88 11.64 2.75
CA LYS A 49 7.19 11.11 3.12
C LYS A 49 8.27 11.47 2.10
N HIS A 50 7.96 11.36 0.80
CA HIS A 50 8.92 11.61 -0.28
C HIS A 50 8.97 13.07 -0.74
N TYR A 51 7.82 13.76 -0.73
CA TYR A 51 7.63 15.12 -1.27
C TYR A 51 6.73 15.96 -0.34
N PRO A 52 7.18 16.30 0.88
CA PRO A 52 6.39 17.05 1.86
C PRO A 52 5.96 18.45 1.36
N GLU A 53 6.71 19.04 0.44
CA GLU A 53 6.43 20.33 -0.19
C GLU A 53 5.13 20.34 -1.01
N VAL A 54 4.65 19.19 -1.47
CA VAL A 54 3.36 19.08 -2.17
C VAL A 54 2.21 19.56 -1.27
N LYS A 55 2.35 19.44 0.06
CA LYS A 55 1.35 19.91 1.02
C LYS A 55 1.06 21.41 0.89
N THR A 56 2.08 22.22 0.61
CA THR A 56 1.96 23.68 0.55
C THR A 56 2.05 24.24 -0.86
N ARG A 57 2.74 23.54 -1.78
CA ARG A 57 3.00 24.00 -3.15
C ARG A 57 2.21 23.24 -4.22
N GLY A 58 1.47 22.19 -3.84
CA GLY A 58 0.70 21.36 -4.76
C GLY A 58 1.55 20.36 -5.56
N MET A 59 0.88 19.53 -6.36
CA MET A 59 1.52 18.44 -7.13
C MET A 59 2.54 18.93 -8.16
N THR A 60 2.40 20.16 -8.65
CA THR A 60 3.32 20.77 -9.63
C THR A 60 4.70 21.06 -9.07
N ALA A 61 4.87 21.04 -7.75
CA ALA A 61 6.16 21.17 -7.09
C ALA A 61 6.97 19.87 -7.05
N ALA A 62 6.34 18.73 -7.36
CA ALA A 62 6.98 17.42 -7.45
C ALA A 62 7.18 17.01 -8.93
N PRO A 63 8.14 16.12 -9.23
CA PRO A 63 8.23 15.48 -10.54
C PRO A 63 7.00 14.60 -10.80
N ARG A 64 6.89 14.02 -11.99
CA ARG A 64 5.80 13.10 -12.32
C ARG A 64 5.91 11.81 -11.50
N LEU A 65 5.13 11.73 -10.43
CA LEU A 65 5.10 10.60 -9.50
C LEU A 65 4.26 9.46 -10.06
N VAL A 66 4.71 8.21 -9.87
CA VAL A 66 4.09 7.00 -10.39
C VAL A 66 3.81 6.01 -9.26
N LEU A 67 2.62 5.41 -9.32
CA LEU A 67 2.14 4.39 -8.41
C LEU A 67 1.93 3.07 -9.15
N PHE A 68 2.07 1.95 -8.44
CA PHE A 68 1.86 0.62 -8.99
C PHE A 68 0.83 -0.15 -8.18
N THR A 69 0.00 -0.92 -8.86
CA THR A 69 -0.97 -1.81 -8.22
C THR A 69 -1.31 -2.98 -9.12
N SER A 70 -1.74 -4.11 -8.57
CA SER A 70 -2.27 -5.24 -9.35
C SER A 70 -3.41 -4.81 -10.28
N GLU A 71 -3.49 -5.39 -11.48
CA GLU A 71 -4.67 -5.25 -12.35
C GLU A 71 -5.96 -5.81 -11.72
N HIS A 72 -5.83 -6.69 -10.71
CA HIS A 72 -6.92 -7.22 -9.90
C HIS A 72 -7.06 -6.56 -8.52
N SER A 73 -6.34 -5.46 -8.28
CA SER A 73 -6.49 -4.68 -7.03
C SER A 73 -7.85 -3.98 -6.95
N HIS A 74 -8.23 -3.56 -5.74
CA HIS A 74 -9.45 -2.81 -5.56
C HIS A 74 -9.37 -1.45 -6.28
N TYR A 75 -10.46 -1.05 -6.95
CA TYR A 75 -10.54 0.17 -7.75
C TYR A 75 -10.26 1.47 -6.96
N SER A 76 -10.23 1.41 -5.62
CA SER A 76 -9.95 2.57 -4.77
C SER A 76 -8.58 3.18 -5.02
N ILE A 77 -7.56 2.39 -5.40
CA ILE A 77 -6.23 2.94 -5.71
C ILE A 77 -6.31 3.86 -6.93
N LYS A 78 -7.08 3.46 -7.96
CA LYS A 78 -7.36 4.31 -9.13
C LYS A 78 -8.13 5.57 -8.76
N LYS A 79 -9.15 5.44 -7.89
CA LYS A 79 -9.89 6.60 -7.37
C LYS A 79 -8.99 7.55 -6.56
N ALA A 80 -8.12 7.02 -5.71
CA ALA A 80 -7.16 7.80 -4.93
C ALA A 80 -6.16 8.53 -5.85
N SER A 81 -5.61 7.85 -6.87
CA SER A 81 -4.71 8.47 -7.85
C SER A 81 -5.36 9.67 -8.56
N ALA A 82 -6.63 9.51 -8.97
CA ALA A 82 -7.38 10.60 -9.58
C ALA A 82 -7.66 11.75 -8.59
N ALA A 83 -8.19 11.42 -7.40
CA ALA A 83 -8.61 12.41 -6.41
C ALA A 83 -7.43 13.19 -5.81
N LEU A 84 -6.27 12.56 -5.64
CA LEU A 84 -5.08 13.18 -5.04
C LEU A 84 -4.22 13.96 -6.03
N GLY A 85 -4.63 14.05 -7.30
CA GLY A 85 -3.96 14.86 -8.32
C GLY A 85 -2.78 14.19 -9.01
N PHE A 86 -2.62 12.87 -8.89
CA PHE A 86 -1.65 12.11 -9.69
C PHE A 86 -2.17 11.88 -11.10
N GLY A 87 -3.48 11.71 -11.27
CA GLY A 87 -4.08 11.29 -12.54
C GLY A 87 -4.01 9.76 -12.73
N THR A 88 -4.95 9.22 -13.51
CA THR A 88 -5.07 7.76 -13.66
C THR A 88 -4.00 7.15 -14.56
N GLU A 89 -3.39 7.93 -15.44
CA GLU A 89 -2.27 7.47 -16.29
C GLU A 89 -0.97 7.24 -15.51
N ASN A 90 -0.88 7.81 -14.31
CA ASN A 90 0.27 7.66 -13.41
C ASN A 90 0.09 6.50 -12.41
N LEU A 91 -1.05 5.81 -12.48
CA LEU A 91 -1.25 4.52 -11.83
C LEU A 91 -1.00 3.40 -12.85
N ILE A 92 0.15 2.75 -12.72
CA ILE A 92 0.54 1.66 -13.60
C ILE A 92 -0.01 0.35 -13.02
N LEU A 93 -0.77 -0.38 -13.83
CA LEU A 93 -1.29 -1.70 -13.48
C LEU A 93 -0.20 -2.76 -13.69
N LEU A 94 -0.02 -3.63 -12.70
CA LEU A 94 0.88 -4.77 -12.73
C LEU A 94 0.16 -6.00 -13.24
N SER A 95 0.83 -6.75 -14.11
CA SER A 95 0.34 -8.00 -14.66
C SER A 95 0.32 -9.08 -13.58
N THR A 96 -0.66 -9.95 -13.67
CA THR A 96 -0.84 -11.06 -12.73
C THR A 96 -0.62 -12.43 -13.37
N ASP A 97 -0.25 -13.41 -12.55
CA ASP A 97 -0.20 -14.80 -12.95
C ASP A 97 -1.62 -15.40 -13.09
N GLU A 98 -1.72 -16.66 -13.52
CA GLU A 98 -3.01 -17.36 -13.67
C GLU A 98 -3.80 -17.49 -12.35
N ARG A 99 -3.16 -17.22 -11.20
CA ARG A 99 -3.77 -17.25 -9.88
C ARG A 99 -4.16 -15.85 -9.39
N GLY A 100 -4.02 -14.83 -10.24
CA GLY A 100 -4.34 -13.43 -9.97
C GLY A 100 -3.36 -12.73 -9.02
N ARG A 101 -2.12 -13.23 -8.91
CA ARG A 101 -1.06 -12.63 -8.08
C ARG A 101 -0.11 -11.81 -8.94
N VAL A 102 0.32 -10.65 -8.46
CA VAL A 102 1.31 -9.81 -9.15
C VAL A 102 2.56 -10.60 -9.50
N ILE A 103 3.05 -10.42 -10.71
CA ILE A 103 4.34 -10.96 -11.18
C ILE A 103 5.45 -9.94 -10.81
N PRO A 104 6.35 -10.24 -9.85
CA PRO A 104 7.34 -9.26 -9.38
C PRO A 104 8.30 -8.77 -10.47
N ALA A 105 8.63 -9.63 -11.44
CA ALA A 105 9.44 -9.24 -12.59
C ALA A 105 8.78 -8.13 -13.45
N ASP A 106 7.45 -8.13 -13.56
CA ASP A 106 6.71 -7.07 -14.27
C ASP A 106 6.73 -5.75 -13.47
N LEU A 107 6.62 -5.81 -12.14
CA LEU A 107 6.83 -4.63 -11.29
C LEU A 107 8.21 -4.02 -11.50
N GLU A 108 9.27 -4.82 -11.43
CA GLU A 108 10.63 -4.31 -11.59
C GLU A 108 10.85 -3.72 -12.99
N ALA A 109 10.36 -4.39 -14.04
CA ALA A 109 10.43 -3.87 -15.40
C ALA A 109 9.72 -2.51 -15.56
N LYS A 110 8.52 -2.36 -15.00
CA LYS A 110 7.73 -1.12 -15.06
C LYS A 110 8.34 0.00 -14.22
N VAL A 111 8.99 -0.33 -13.10
CA VAL A 111 9.77 0.63 -12.32
C VAL A 111 10.95 1.17 -13.14
N ILE A 112 11.68 0.30 -13.84
CA ILE A 112 12.81 0.71 -14.69
C ILE A 112 12.33 1.58 -15.85
N ASP A 113 11.28 1.18 -16.55
CA ASP A 113 10.68 1.96 -17.66
C ASP A 113 10.22 3.36 -17.21
N ALA A 114 9.55 3.45 -16.05
CA ALA A 114 9.13 4.73 -15.48
C ALA A 114 10.34 5.65 -15.18
N LYS A 115 11.42 5.11 -14.61
CA LYS A 115 12.65 5.88 -14.36
C LYS A 115 13.32 6.34 -15.66
N GLN A 116 13.33 5.50 -16.70
CA GLN A 116 13.87 5.85 -18.03
C GLN A 116 13.09 7.01 -18.69
N LYS A 117 11.79 7.11 -18.41
CA LYS A 117 10.94 8.24 -18.85
C LYS A 117 11.10 9.51 -18.01
N GLY A 118 11.98 9.50 -17.00
CA GLY A 118 12.18 10.60 -16.06
C GLY A 118 11.08 10.71 -15.01
N TYR A 119 10.24 9.68 -14.85
CA TYR A 119 9.21 9.64 -13.83
C TYR A 119 9.77 9.09 -12.53
N VAL A 120 9.07 9.30 -11.41
CA VAL A 120 9.49 8.83 -10.10
C VAL A 120 8.52 7.76 -9.57
N PRO A 121 8.91 6.47 -9.65
CA PRO A 121 8.29 5.39 -8.89
C PRO A 121 8.37 5.68 -7.39
N MET A 122 7.23 5.72 -6.70
CA MET A 122 7.22 6.04 -5.26
C MET A 122 6.34 5.14 -4.39
N PHE A 123 5.41 4.38 -4.98
CA PHE A 123 4.41 3.65 -4.22
C PHE A 123 3.99 2.37 -4.92
N VAL A 124 3.90 1.28 -4.17
CA VAL A 124 3.34 0.00 -4.63
C VAL A 124 2.25 -0.43 -3.66
N ASN A 125 1.08 -0.75 -4.19
CA ASN A 125 0.03 -1.47 -3.49
C ASN A 125 0.12 -2.97 -3.80
N ALA A 126 0.43 -3.78 -2.79
CA ALA A 126 0.30 -5.23 -2.82
C ALA A 126 -1.03 -5.63 -2.18
N THR A 127 -1.87 -6.40 -2.87
CA THR A 127 -3.17 -6.81 -2.36
C THR A 127 -3.07 -8.15 -1.64
N ALA A 128 -3.38 -8.14 -0.34
CA ALA A 128 -3.50 -9.34 0.48
C ALA A 128 -4.97 -9.78 0.54
N GLY A 129 -5.40 -10.50 -0.51
CA GLY A 129 -6.77 -10.96 -0.67
C GLY A 129 -7.56 -10.10 -1.67
N SER A 130 -7.39 -10.34 -2.96
CA SER A 130 -8.15 -9.65 -4.01
C SER A 130 -9.65 -9.93 -3.90
N THR A 131 -10.47 -8.97 -4.33
CA THR A 131 -11.92 -9.03 -4.10
C THR A 131 -12.62 -10.17 -4.84
N VAL A 132 -12.14 -10.52 -6.03
CA VAL A 132 -12.77 -11.54 -6.88
C VAL A 132 -12.17 -12.91 -6.62
N TYR A 133 -10.84 -13.05 -6.70
CA TYR A 133 -10.17 -14.36 -6.61
C TYR A 133 -9.78 -14.72 -5.16
N GLY A 134 -9.71 -13.74 -4.25
CA GLY A 134 -9.06 -13.95 -2.96
C GLY A 134 -7.56 -14.21 -3.10
N ALA A 135 -6.93 -13.67 -4.15
CA ALA A 135 -5.51 -13.86 -4.43
C ALA A 135 -4.64 -13.04 -3.47
N PHE A 136 -3.44 -13.53 -3.17
CA PHE A 136 -2.47 -12.87 -2.30
C PHE A 136 -1.21 -12.59 -3.11
N ASP A 137 -0.88 -11.31 -3.24
CA ASP A 137 0.35 -10.89 -3.91
C ASP A 137 1.59 -11.38 -3.13
N PRO A 138 2.72 -11.65 -3.82
CA PRO A 138 3.96 -12.09 -3.18
C PRO A 138 4.65 -10.92 -2.46
N ILE A 139 4.19 -10.60 -1.25
CA ILE A 139 4.61 -9.38 -0.51
C ILE A 139 6.13 -9.32 -0.30
N ASN A 140 6.79 -10.43 0.03
CA ASN A 140 8.25 -10.44 0.23
C ASN A 140 9.02 -10.04 -1.04
N GLU A 141 8.65 -10.59 -2.19
CA GLU A 141 9.31 -10.29 -3.47
C GLU A 141 9.04 -8.83 -3.90
N ILE A 142 7.83 -8.33 -3.64
CA ILE A 142 7.49 -6.91 -3.86
C ILE A 142 8.29 -6.01 -2.90
N ALA A 143 8.43 -6.40 -1.63
CA ALA A 143 9.19 -5.65 -0.64
C ALA A 143 10.67 -5.52 -1.01
N ASP A 144 11.29 -6.58 -1.52
CA ASP A 144 12.67 -6.55 -2.02
C ASP A 144 12.84 -5.49 -3.12
N ILE A 145 11.89 -5.39 -4.05
CA ILE A 145 11.89 -4.38 -5.12
C ILE A 145 11.64 -2.97 -4.54
N CYS A 146 10.70 -2.83 -3.60
CA CYS A 146 10.42 -1.56 -2.94
C CYS A 146 11.66 -1.02 -2.20
N GLU A 147 12.36 -1.86 -1.45
CA GLU A 147 13.60 -1.50 -0.75
C GLU A 147 14.70 -1.10 -1.74
N LYS A 148 14.91 -1.90 -2.79
CA LYS A 148 15.90 -1.63 -3.84
C LYS A 148 15.68 -0.28 -4.53
N HIS A 149 14.43 0.10 -4.77
CA HIS A 149 14.08 1.30 -5.52
C HIS A 149 13.61 2.48 -4.66
N ASN A 150 13.65 2.35 -3.33
CA ASN A 150 13.18 3.33 -2.35
C ASN A 150 11.71 3.75 -2.59
N MET A 151 10.82 2.76 -2.68
CA MET A 151 9.38 2.96 -2.84
C MET A 151 8.63 2.60 -1.56
N TRP A 152 7.53 3.30 -1.30
CA TRP A 152 6.59 2.96 -0.24
C TRP A 152 5.83 1.68 -0.58
N LEU A 153 5.90 0.68 0.30
CA LEU A 153 5.10 -0.53 0.22
C LEU A 153 3.84 -0.38 1.08
N HIS A 154 2.68 -0.41 0.43
CA HIS A 154 1.40 -0.59 1.11
C HIS A 154 0.85 -1.99 0.84
N VAL A 155 0.37 -2.67 1.89
CA VAL A 155 -0.37 -3.92 1.75
C VAL A 155 -1.86 -3.67 1.98
N ASP A 156 -2.69 -3.74 0.95
CA ASP A 156 -4.15 -3.69 1.11
C ASP A 156 -4.63 -5.01 1.73
N GLY A 157 -4.79 -4.98 3.04
CA GLY A 157 -5.30 -6.08 3.86
C GLY A 157 -6.80 -5.97 4.16
N ALA A 158 -7.58 -5.15 3.46
CA ALA A 158 -8.97 -4.89 3.81
C ALA A 158 -9.83 -6.17 3.86
N TRP A 159 -9.56 -7.13 2.97
CA TRP A 159 -10.21 -8.43 2.96
C TRP A 159 -9.38 -9.50 3.66
N GLY A 160 -8.14 -9.74 3.21
CA GLY A 160 -7.32 -10.84 3.70
C GLY A 160 -6.64 -10.59 5.04
N GLY A 161 -6.65 -9.35 5.56
CA GLY A 161 -6.03 -9.00 6.85
C GLY A 161 -6.60 -9.79 8.03
N GLY A 162 -7.88 -10.21 7.96
CA GLY A 162 -8.48 -11.10 8.95
C GLY A 162 -7.75 -12.43 9.12
N LEU A 163 -7.04 -12.91 8.09
CA LEU A 163 -6.27 -14.16 8.18
C LEU A 163 -5.05 -14.05 9.09
N LEU A 164 -4.59 -12.84 9.44
CA LEU A 164 -3.52 -12.64 10.44
C LEU A 164 -3.91 -13.19 11.81
N MET A 165 -5.20 -13.26 12.12
CA MET A 165 -5.73 -13.84 13.35
C MET A 165 -5.61 -15.37 13.38
N SER A 166 -5.44 -16.01 12.23
CA SER A 166 -5.36 -17.47 12.11
C SER A 166 -3.92 -17.94 12.07
N ARG A 167 -3.48 -18.68 13.09
CA ARG A 167 -2.17 -19.35 13.09
C ARG A 167 -1.98 -20.26 11.87
N LYS A 168 -3.07 -20.85 11.36
CA LYS A 168 -3.07 -21.74 10.19
C LYS A 168 -2.90 -20.99 8.88
N HIS A 169 -3.46 -19.78 8.75
CA HIS A 169 -3.57 -19.09 7.46
C HIS A 169 -2.76 -17.79 7.34
N ARG A 170 -2.23 -17.26 8.45
CA ARG A 170 -1.44 -16.00 8.44
C ARG A 170 -0.23 -16.02 7.51
N HIS A 171 0.30 -17.21 7.18
CA HIS A 171 1.40 -17.37 6.23
C HIS A 171 1.11 -16.82 4.82
N LYS A 172 -0.17 -16.64 4.44
CA LYS A 172 -0.54 -16.02 3.17
C LYS A 172 -0.16 -14.54 3.09
N LEU A 173 0.09 -13.89 4.22
CA LEU A 173 0.54 -12.50 4.32
C LEU A 173 2.03 -12.41 4.73
N SER A 174 2.82 -13.46 4.54
CA SER A 174 4.25 -13.43 4.90
C SER A 174 4.95 -12.27 4.17
N GLY A 175 5.65 -11.41 4.91
CA GLY A 175 6.27 -10.19 4.40
C GLY A 175 5.48 -8.92 4.73
N VAL A 176 4.24 -9.01 5.24
CA VAL A 176 3.44 -7.83 5.62
C VAL A 176 4.12 -6.97 6.68
N GLU A 177 4.95 -7.57 7.53
CA GLU A 177 5.75 -6.87 8.54
C GLU A 177 6.77 -5.90 7.92
N ARG A 178 7.12 -6.06 6.63
CA ARG A 178 8.00 -5.15 5.88
C ARG A 178 7.25 -3.99 5.22
N ALA A 179 5.91 -3.99 5.27
CA ALA A 179 5.11 -2.92 4.70
C ALA A 179 5.28 -1.62 5.51
N ASN A 180 5.21 -0.48 4.83
CA ASN A 180 5.19 0.84 5.46
C ASN A 180 3.78 1.23 5.93
N SER A 181 2.73 0.67 5.30
CA SER A 181 1.34 0.81 5.72
C SER A 181 0.51 -0.42 5.36
N VAL A 182 -0.49 -0.76 6.19
CA VAL A 182 -1.45 -1.84 5.98
C VAL A 182 -2.87 -1.30 6.08
#